data_AF-V3ZMB2-F1
#
_entry.id   AF-V3ZMB2-F1
#
_cell.length_a   1.000
_cell.length_b   1.000
_cell.length_c   1.000
_cell.angle_alpha   90.00
_cell.angle_beta   90.00
_cell.angle_gamma   90.00
#
_symmetry.space_group_name_H-M   'P 1'
#
loop_
_entity.id
_entity.type
_entity.pdbx_description
1 polymer ?
#
loop_
_entity_poly.entity_id
_entity_poly.type
_entity_poly.pdbx_seq_one_letter_code
_entity_poly.pdbx_strand_id
1 'polypeptide(L)'
;MPRLYKRKLGSRRYRDYTAEKLEAAIEDVRNGISYRQAGEAHGIPFRTLKNKIDKKHTKRAGGQTIFSEEEELQLVKSLKVCAEWGQPITTLEIRMIAKRMLSLQGRVIKQFPNNIPGCDWVASFISRHKADIRLRSAANIKRSRAEKTKCEMTNYFDNLKLSLKDIPNTCIINYDETNLGDDPGKKKFIFKRG
;
A
#
# COMPACT_ATOMS: atom_id res chain seq x y z
N MET A 1 8.69 12.06 -13.66
CA MET A 1 7.27 11.81 -14.00
C MET A 1 6.44 11.87 -12.72
N PRO A 2 5.22 12.43 -12.73
CA PRO A 2 4.36 12.47 -11.54
C PRO A 2 3.99 11.04 -11.09
N ARG A 3 4.03 10.79 -9.77
CA ARG A 3 3.72 9.47 -9.18
C ARG A 3 2.30 9.00 -9.46
N LEU A 4 1.37 9.95 -9.56
CA LEU A 4 0.00 9.71 -10.01
C LEU A 4 -0.11 10.18 -11.45
N TYR A 5 -0.20 9.23 -12.37
CA TYR A 5 -0.41 9.53 -13.77
C TYR A 5 -1.81 10.10 -13.98
N LYS A 6 -1.89 11.36 -14.42
CA LYS A 6 -3.12 11.96 -14.94
C LYS A 6 -3.08 11.89 -16.46
N ARG A 7 -4.11 11.31 -17.08
CA ARG A 7 -4.22 11.28 -18.54
C ARG A 7 -4.35 12.71 -19.08
N LYS A 8 -3.68 12.98 -20.20
CA LYS A 8 -3.87 14.23 -20.93
C LYS A 8 -5.31 14.27 -21.46
N LEU A 9 -6.02 15.37 -21.22
CA LEU A 9 -7.35 15.62 -21.78
C LEU A 9 -7.27 15.52 -23.31
N GLY A 10 -8.22 14.81 -23.92
CA GLY A 10 -8.24 14.54 -25.37
C GLY A 10 -7.29 13.43 -25.86
N SER A 11 -6.50 12.80 -24.98
CA SER A 11 -5.73 11.62 -25.39
C SER A 11 -6.63 10.42 -25.73
N ARG A 12 -6.20 9.62 -26.71
CA ARG A 12 -6.89 8.37 -27.10
C ARG A 12 -7.17 7.53 -25.86
N ARG A 13 -8.43 7.11 -25.71
CA ARG A 13 -8.79 6.19 -24.65
C ARG A 13 -8.24 4.80 -24.98
N TYR A 14 -7.75 4.12 -23.94
CA TYR A 14 -7.08 2.83 -24.07
C TYR A 14 -7.98 1.84 -23.39
N ARG A 15 -8.29 0.73 -24.07
CA ARG A 15 -9.22 -0.31 -23.61
C ARG A 15 -10.65 0.22 -23.40
N ASP A 16 -11.27 0.71 -24.47
CA ASP A 16 -12.66 1.22 -24.50
C ASP A 16 -13.73 0.12 -24.48
N TYR A 17 -13.49 -0.98 -23.78
CA TYR A 17 -14.41 -2.10 -23.68
C TYR A 17 -14.41 -2.67 -22.26
N THR A 18 -15.58 -3.13 -21.82
CA THR A 18 -15.73 -3.80 -20.52
C THR A 18 -15.16 -5.22 -20.58
N ALA A 19 -14.86 -5.80 -19.42
CA ALA A 19 -14.42 -7.20 -19.35
C ALA A 19 -15.49 -8.15 -19.88
N GLU A 20 -16.76 -7.89 -19.55
CA GLU A 20 -17.93 -8.65 -20.00
C GLU A 20 -18.06 -8.66 -21.53
N LYS A 21 -17.98 -7.49 -22.18
CA LYS A 21 -18.03 -7.39 -23.65
C LYS A 21 -16.87 -8.13 -24.32
N LEU A 22 -15.69 -8.08 -23.71
CA LEU A 22 -14.53 -8.80 -24.24
C LEU A 22 -14.76 -10.32 -24.16
N GLU A 23 -15.32 -10.79 -23.05
CA GLU A 23 -15.56 -12.22 -22.82
C GLU A 23 -16.66 -12.75 -23.76
N ALA A 24 -17.77 -12.02 -23.91
CA ALA A 24 -18.81 -12.34 -24.89
C ALA A 24 -18.26 -12.39 -26.32
N ALA A 25 -17.45 -11.40 -26.72
CA ALA A 25 -16.82 -11.38 -28.04
C ALA A 25 -15.84 -12.54 -28.28
N ILE A 26 -15.14 -13.01 -27.24
CA ILE A 26 -14.26 -14.17 -27.33
C ILE A 26 -15.09 -15.45 -27.50
N GLU A 27 -16.21 -15.55 -26.79
CA GLU A 27 -17.10 -16.71 -26.88
C GLU A 27 -17.77 -16.82 -28.26
N ASP A 28 -18.22 -15.71 -28.84
CA ASP A 28 -18.74 -15.66 -30.20
C ASP A 28 -17.73 -16.15 -31.25
N VAL A 29 -16.45 -15.78 -31.08
CA VAL A 29 -15.37 -16.27 -31.94
C VAL A 29 -15.13 -17.77 -31.76
N ARG A 30 -15.28 -18.30 -30.54
CA ARG A 30 -15.20 -19.75 -30.28
C ARG A 30 -16.39 -20.51 -30.88
N ASN A 31 -17.57 -19.89 -30.91
CA ASN A 31 -18.78 -20.41 -31.52
C ASN A 31 -18.76 -20.38 -33.07
N GLY A 32 -17.66 -19.93 -33.67
CA GLY A 32 -17.43 -19.99 -35.12
C GLY A 32 -17.64 -18.67 -35.87
N ILE A 33 -17.94 -17.57 -35.17
CA ILE A 33 -18.06 -16.25 -35.79
C ILE A 33 -16.66 -15.71 -36.12
N SER A 34 -16.52 -15.03 -37.27
CA SER A 34 -15.23 -14.46 -37.66
C SER A 34 -14.81 -13.31 -36.72
N TYR A 35 -13.50 -13.11 -36.51
CA TYR A 35 -12.97 -12.01 -35.70
C TYR A 35 -13.50 -10.62 -36.09
N ARG A 36 -13.82 -10.42 -37.38
CA ARG A 36 -14.37 -9.15 -37.87
C ARG A 36 -15.81 -8.97 -37.45
N GLN A 37 -16.65 -9.98 -37.66
CA GLN A 37 -18.07 -9.97 -37.26
C GLN A 37 -18.22 -9.81 -35.74
N ALA A 38 -17.45 -10.56 -34.95
CA ALA A 38 -17.45 -10.40 -33.50
C ALA A 38 -16.95 -9.01 -33.06
N GLY A 39 -15.99 -8.45 -33.79
CA GLY A 39 -15.49 -7.11 -33.52
C GLY A 39 -16.52 -6.01 -33.79
N GLU A 40 -17.29 -6.13 -34.86
CA GLU A 40 -18.38 -5.21 -35.20
C GLU A 40 -19.55 -5.33 -34.22
N ALA A 41 -19.97 -6.55 -33.87
CA ALA A 41 -21.06 -6.80 -32.94
C ALA A 41 -20.79 -6.22 -31.53
N HIS A 42 -19.56 -6.35 -31.03
CA HIS A 42 -19.19 -5.93 -29.67
C HIS A 42 -18.50 -4.57 -29.60
N GLY A 43 -18.23 -3.93 -30.74
CA GLY A 43 -17.49 -2.67 -30.82
C GLY A 43 -16.02 -2.79 -30.39
N ILE A 44 -15.41 -3.96 -30.56
CA ILE A 44 -14.01 -4.23 -30.20
C ILE A 44 -13.21 -4.42 -31.49
N PRO A 45 -12.10 -3.68 -31.71
CA PRO A 45 -11.30 -3.87 -32.91
C PRO A 45 -10.86 -5.34 -33.08
N PHE A 46 -11.09 -5.95 -34.24
CA PHE A 46 -10.82 -7.38 -34.50
C PHE A 46 -9.40 -7.81 -34.08
N ARG A 47 -8.40 -6.94 -34.27
CA ARG A 47 -7.00 -7.19 -33.94
C ARG A 47 -6.78 -7.32 -32.43
N THR A 48 -7.61 -6.65 -31.64
CA THR A 48 -7.64 -6.77 -30.19
C THR A 48 -8.15 -8.14 -29.76
N LEU A 49 -9.25 -8.62 -30.35
CA LEU A 49 -9.79 -9.97 -30.10
C LEU A 49 -8.77 -11.05 -30.46
N LYS A 50 -8.19 -10.95 -31.66
CA LYS A 50 -7.11 -11.86 -32.11
C LYS A 50 -5.94 -11.86 -31.13
N ASN A 51 -5.43 -10.69 -30.74
CA ASN A 51 -4.32 -10.61 -29.78
C ASN A 51 -4.68 -11.20 -28.41
N LYS A 52 -5.93 -11.09 -27.95
CA LYS A 52 -6.38 -11.67 -26.67
C LYS A 52 -6.49 -13.18 -26.73
N ILE A 53 -7.02 -13.72 -27.83
CA ILE A 53 -7.10 -15.17 -28.08
C ILE A 53 -5.70 -15.77 -28.26
N ASP A 54 -4.82 -15.11 -29.03
CA ASP A 54 -3.40 -15.47 -29.18
C ASP A 54 -2.58 -15.29 -27.88
N LYS A 55 -3.19 -14.85 -26.77
CA LYS A 55 -2.53 -14.53 -25.50
C LYS A 55 -1.33 -13.58 -25.65
N LYS A 56 -1.41 -12.64 -26.60
CA LYS A 56 -0.42 -11.57 -26.76
C LYS A 56 -0.64 -10.50 -25.70
N HIS A 57 0.48 -9.96 -25.19
CA HIS A 57 0.48 -8.89 -24.17
C HIS A 57 -0.34 -9.25 -22.91
N THR A 58 -0.07 -10.42 -22.32
CA THR A 58 -0.68 -10.88 -21.05
C THR A 58 -0.25 -10.06 -19.84
N LYS A 59 0.93 -9.44 -19.91
CA LYS A 59 1.47 -8.61 -18.83
C LYS A 59 0.65 -7.35 -18.62
N ARG A 60 0.64 -6.84 -17.38
CA ARG A 60 -0.02 -5.57 -17.05
C ARG A 60 0.59 -4.44 -17.89
N ALA A 61 -0.24 -3.53 -18.35
CA ALA A 61 0.21 -2.36 -19.09
C ALA A 61 1.16 -1.51 -18.22
N GLY A 62 2.27 -1.07 -18.82
CA GLY A 62 3.32 -0.30 -18.15
C GLY A 62 4.50 -1.16 -17.70
N GLY A 63 5.36 -0.56 -16.86
CA GLY A 63 6.55 -1.22 -16.32
C GLY A 63 6.16 -2.39 -15.42
N GLN A 64 6.86 -3.51 -15.57
CA GLN A 64 6.68 -4.67 -14.70
C GLN A 64 7.34 -4.42 -13.34
N THR A 65 6.80 -5.06 -12.31
CA THR A 65 7.46 -5.06 -10.99
C THR A 65 8.77 -5.84 -11.08
N ILE A 66 9.75 -5.38 -10.32
CA ILE A 66 11.08 -6.02 -10.24
C ILE A 66 11.01 -7.26 -9.35
N PHE A 67 10.23 -7.18 -8.28
CA PHE A 67 9.94 -8.32 -7.40
C PHE A 67 8.66 -9.02 -7.85
N SER A 68 8.62 -10.34 -7.66
CA SER A 68 7.40 -11.13 -7.85
C SER A 68 6.36 -10.78 -6.79
N GLU A 69 5.11 -11.17 -7.05
CA GLU A 69 4.03 -10.97 -6.07
C GLU A 69 4.32 -11.72 -4.76
N GLU A 70 4.84 -12.94 -4.85
CA GLU A 70 5.24 -13.76 -3.70
C GLU A 70 6.36 -13.12 -2.89
N GLU A 71 7.40 -12.58 -3.56
CA GLU A 71 8.49 -11.86 -2.90
C GLU A 71 7.99 -10.61 -2.16
N GLU A 72 7.09 -9.84 -2.80
CA GLU A 72 6.50 -8.68 -2.16
C GLU A 72 5.61 -9.06 -0.97
N LEU A 73 4.86 -10.16 -1.05
CA LEU A 73 4.04 -10.66 0.07
C LEU A 73 4.89 -11.11 1.25
N GLN A 74 6.03 -11.77 1.01
CA GLN A 74 6.99 -12.12 2.05
C GLN A 74 7.55 -10.88 2.75
N LEU A 75 7.89 -9.83 2.00
CA LEU A 75 8.30 -8.55 2.56
C LEU A 75 7.20 -7.93 3.43
N VAL A 76 5.96 -7.91 2.95
CA VAL A 76 4.81 -7.40 3.72
C VAL A 76 4.63 -8.17 5.03
N LYS A 77 4.73 -9.50 4.99
CA LYS A 77 4.63 -10.35 6.19
C LYS A 77 5.70 -9.97 7.22
N SER A 78 6.96 -9.86 6.80
CA SER A 78 8.07 -9.46 7.68
C SER A 78 7.87 -8.06 8.26
N LEU A 79 7.42 -7.10 7.45
CA LEU A 79 7.12 -5.73 7.91
C LEU A 79 6.04 -5.70 9.00
N LYS A 80 5.00 -6.54 8.89
CA LYS A 80 3.95 -6.64 9.91
C LYS A 80 4.52 -7.19 11.23
N VAL A 81 5.31 -8.25 11.17
CA VAL A 81 5.94 -8.86 12.36
C VAL A 81 6.87 -7.86 13.05
N CYS A 82 7.74 -7.18 12.30
CA CYS A 82 8.64 -6.16 12.87
C CYS A 82 7.86 -5.02 13.55
N ALA A 83 6.75 -4.58 12.95
CA ALA A 83 5.90 -3.58 13.57
C ALA A 83 5.22 -4.07 14.87
N GLU A 84 4.83 -5.34 14.94
CA GLU A 84 4.24 -5.95 16.14
C GLU A 84 5.27 -6.13 17.27
N TRP A 85 6.52 -6.40 16.93
CA TRP A 85 7.63 -6.48 17.89
C TRP A 85 8.15 -5.12 18.36
N GLY A 86 7.49 -4.02 17.97
CA GLY A 86 7.89 -2.67 18.38
C GLY A 86 9.13 -2.14 17.65
N GLN A 87 9.57 -2.80 16.58
CA GLN A 87 10.69 -2.37 15.73
C GLN A 87 10.19 -2.10 14.30
N PRO A 88 9.34 -1.08 14.10
CA PRO A 88 8.79 -0.79 12.78
C PRO A 88 9.90 -0.32 11.83
N ILE A 89 9.77 -0.68 10.56
CA ILE A 89 10.81 -0.49 9.54
C ILE A 89 10.62 0.84 8.81
N THR A 90 11.72 1.53 8.53
CA THR A 90 11.76 2.78 7.77
C THR A 90 11.81 2.55 6.26
N THR A 91 11.57 3.61 5.49
CA THR A 91 11.69 3.56 4.02
C THR A 91 13.11 3.29 3.53
N LEU A 92 14.15 3.59 4.32
CA LEU A 92 15.53 3.29 3.95
C LEU A 92 15.84 1.81 4.19
N GLU A 93 15.44 1.29 5.35
CA GLU A 93 15.66 -0.11 5.72
C GLU A 93 14.97 -1.07 4.75
N ILE A 94 13.72 -0.82 4.35
CA ILE A 94 13.06 -1.66 3.34
C ILE A 94 13.82 -1.67 2.00
N ARG A 95 14.45 -0.55 1.60
CA ARG A 95 15.31 -0.50 0.40
C ARG A 95 16.56 -1.34 0.59
N MET A 96 17.16 -1.32 1.79
CA MET A 96 18.33 -2.16 2.10
C MET A 96 17.98 -3.64 2.15
N ILE A 97 16.82 -4.01 2.71
CA ILE A 97 16.31 -5.39 2.71
C ILE A 97 16.10 -5.86 1.27
N ALA A 98 15.44 -5.05 0.45
CA ALA A 98 15.21 -5.37 -0.96
C ALA A 98 16.52 -5.47 -1.76
N LYS A 99 17.51 -4.59 -1.52
CA LYS A 99 18.87 -4.71 -2.08
C LYS A 99 19.49 -6.05 -1.68
N ARG A 100 19.43 -6.42 -0.39
CA ARG A 100 19.97 -7.67 0.13
C ARG A 100 19.32 -8.89 -0.52
N MET A 101 17.99 -8.88 -0.68
CA MET A 101 17.28 -9.95 -1.39
C MET A 101 17.80 -10.13 -2.83
N LEU A 102 17.93 -9.03 -3.58
CA LEU A 102 18.48 -9.09 -4.94
C LEU A 102 19.92 -9.62 -4.97
N SER A 103 20.77 -9.18 -4.03
CA SER A 103 22.14 -9.67 -3.91
C SER A 103 22.22 -11.16 -3.58
N LEU A 104 21.38 -11.66 -2.67
CA LEU A 104 21.31 -13.09 -2.32
C LEU A 104 20.84 -13.95 -3.50
N GLN A 105 19.98 -13.41 -4.35
CA GLN A 105 19.50 -14.08 -5.57
C GLN A 105 20.46 -13.92 -6.76
N GLY A 106 21.59 -13.21 -6.61
CA GLY A 106 22.51 -12.91 -7.71
C GLY A 106 21.92 -12.03 -8.82
N ARG A 107 20.84 -11.28 -8.53
CA ARG A 107 20.14 -10.44 -9.51
C ARG A 107 20.69 -9.02 -9.51
N VAL A 108 21.12 -8.55 -10.67
CA VAL A 108 21.57 -7.16 -10.87
C VAL A 108 20.54 -6.41 -11.72
N ILE A 109 19.94 -5.38 -11.13
CA ILE A 109 18.91 -4.58 -11.78
C ILE A 109 19.51 -3.27 -12.30
N LYS A 110 19.60 -3.13 -13.62
CA LYS A 110 20.18 -1.95 -14.29
C LYS A 110 19.51 -0.62 -13.90
N GLN A 111 18.22 -0.66 -13.56
CA GLN A 111 17.44 0.53 -13.19
C GLN A 111 17.76 1.05 -11.78
N PHE A 112 18.42 0.24 -10.95
CA PHE A 112 18.75 0.57 -9.57
C PHE A 112 20.23 0.91 -9.45
N PRO A 113 20.59 2.18 -9.19
CA PRO A 113 21.97 2.53 -8.89
C PRO A 113 22.48 1.71 -7.70
N ASN A 114 23.62 1.03 -7.88
CA ASN A 114 24.21 0.12 -6.89
C ASN A 114 23.26 -1.01 -6.43
N ASN A 115 22.32 -1.41 -7.29
CA ASN A 115 21.27 -2.39 -7.01
C ASN A 115 20.34 -1.98 -5.84
N ILE A 116 20.29 -0.69 -5.49
CA ILE A 116 19.48 -0.16 -4.41
C ILE A 116 18.15 0.36 -5.01
N PRO A 117 17.00 -0.19 -4.61
CA PRO A 117 15.71 0.36 -5.02
C PRO A 117 15.57 1.82 -4.61
N GLY A 118 15.00 2.66 -5.48
CA GLY A 118 14.79 4.08 -5.22
C GLY A 118 13.60 4.38 -4.29
N CYS A 119 13.43 5.65 -3.93
CA CYS A 119 12.27 6.09 -3.12
C CYS A 119 10.92 5.85 -3.82
N ASP A 120 10.88 5.96 -5.14
CA ASP A 120 9.65 5.71 -5.91
C ASP A 120 9.27 4.23 -5.95
N TRP A 121 10.25 3.31 -5.85
CA TRP A 121 9.96 1.89 -5.67
C TRP A 121 9.21 1.65 -4.36
N VAL A 122 9.69 2.24 -3.24
CA VAL A 122 9.03 2.13 -1.93
C VAL A 122 7.62 2.70 -1.96
N ALA A 123 7.44 3.89 -2.56
CA ALA A 123 6.13 4.51 -2.69
C ALA A 123 5.16 3.63 -3.50
N SER A 124 5.64 3.04 -4.59
CA SER A 124 4.86 2.14 -5.42
C SER A 124 4.54 0.82 -4.71
N PHE A 125 5.49 0.26 -3.95
CA PHE A 125 5.30 -0.93 -3.11
C PHE A 125 4.21 -0.70 -2.06
N ILE A 126 4.30 0.39 -1.29
CA ILE A 126 3.28 0.76 -0.30
C ILE A 126 1.92 1.00 -0.98
N SER A 127 1.90 1.61 -2.17
CA SER A 127 0.65 1.83 -2.92
C SER A 127 -0.01 0.53 -3.38
N ARG A 128 0.79 -0.48 -3.77
CA ARG A 128 0.28 -1.81 -4.14
C ARG A 128 -0.29 -2.54 -2.92
N HIS A 129 0.42 -2.49 -1.79
CA HIS A 129 0.06 -3.18 -0.55
C HIS A 129 -0.69 -2.28 0.45
N LYS A 130 -1.42 -1.28 -0.05
CA LYS A 130 -2.11 -0.28 0.79
C LYS A 130 -3.21 -0.87 1.68
N ALA A 131 -3.68 -2.07 1.38
CA ALA A 131 -4.64 -2.81 2.21
C ALA A 131 -3.98 -3.31 3.50
N ASP A 132 -2.69 -3.63 3.44
CA ASP A 132 -1.95 -4.32 4.50
C ASP A 132 -1.03 -3.41 5.30
N ILE A 133 -0.42 -2.42 4.64
CA ILE A 133 0.61 -1.56 5.24
C ILE A 133 0.37 -0.09 4.91
N ARG A 134 0.84 0.78 5.82
CA ARG A 134 0.84 2.23 5.63
C ARG A 134 2.02 2.87 6.33
N LEU A 135 2.50 3.96 5.74
CA LEU A 135 3.48 4.84 6.38
C LEU A 135 2.80 5.70 7.46
N ARG A 136 3.28 5.66 8.71
CA ARG A 136 2.82 6.53 9.81
C ARG A 136 4.01 7.21 10.48
N SER A 137 3.78 8.42 10.96
CA SER A 137 4.76 9.10 11.83
C SER A 137 4.71 8.47 13.21
N ALA A 138 5.82 7.93 13.68
CA ALA A 138 5.95 7.55 15.08
C ALA A 138 6.28 8.80 15.90
N ALA A 139 5.69 8.88 17.09
CA ALA A 139 6.01 9.88 18.09
C ALA A 139 6.71 9.18 19.26
N ASN A 140 7.67 9.88 19.85
CA ASN A 140 8.31 9.39 21.07
C ASN A 140 7.32 9.48 22.22
N ILE A 141 7.23 8.42 23.02
CA ILE A 141 6.46 8.42 24.26
C ILE A 141 7.41 8.65 25.44
N LYS A 142 7.00 9.47 26.41
CA LYS A 142 7.77 9.64 27.65
C LYS A 142 7.83 8.31 28.39
N ARG A 143 9.00 7.99 28.96
CA ARG A 143 9.21 6.74 29.72
C ARG A 143 8.19 6.55 30.84
N SER A 144 7.93 7.60 31.62
CA SER A 144 6.91 7.61 32.68
C SER A 144 5.50 7.26 32.18
N ARG A 145 5.18 7.56 30.92
CA ARG A 145 3.91 7.19 30.29
C ARG A 145 3.92 5.73 29.83
N ALA A 146 5.05 5.24 29.32
CA ALA A 146 5.21 3.86 28.86
C ALA A 146 5.20 2.83 30.01
N GLU A 147 5.66 3.24 31.20
CA GLU A 147 5.69 2.40 32.41
C GLU A 147 4.30 2.11 32.99
N LYS A 148 3.26 2.87 32.60
CA LYS A 148 1.90 2.70 33.13
C LYS A 148 1.25 1.43 32.61
N THR A 149 0.82 0.58 33.54
CA THR A 149 0.15 -0.69 33.23
C THR A 149 -1.33 -0.50 32.92
N LYS A 150 -1.92 -1.47 32.20
CA LYS A 150 -3.36 -1.49 31.92
C LYS A 150 -4.19 -1.53 33.21
N CYS A 151 -3.74 -2.28 34.21
CA CYS A 151 -4.42 -2.38 35.51
C CYS A 151 -4.49 -1.04 36.23
N GLU A 152 -3.36 -0.31 36.31
CA GLU A 152 -3.33 1.04 36.87
C GLU A 152 -4.30 2.00 36.16
N MET A 153 -4.34 1.94 34.82
CA MET A 153 -5.28 2.76 34.04
C MET A 153 -6.73 2.41 34.34
N THR A 154 -7.09 1.12 34.32
CA THR A 154 -8.45 0.67 34.62
C THR A 154 -8.88 1.10 36.03
N ASN A 155 -8.04 0.83 37.03
CA ASN A 155 -8.32 1.22 38.41
C ASN A 155 -8.51 2.73 38.57
N TYR A 156 -7.70 3.54 37.87
CA TYR A 156 -7.87 4.99 37.87
C TYR A 156 -9.24 5.40 37.31
N PHE A 157 -9.65 4.86 36.17
CA PHE A 157 -10.94 5.21 35.55
C PHE A 157 -12.15 4.68 36.34
N ASP A 158 -12.02 3.51 36.98
CA ASP A 158 -13.06 2.97 37.86
C ASP A 158 -13.28 3.88 39.08
N ASN A 159 -12.19 4.32 39.71
CA ASN A 159 -12.25 5.27 40.82
C ASN A 159 -12.77 6.65 40.37
N LEU A 160 -12.35 7.13 39.20
CA LEU A 160 -12.81 8.39 38.64
C LEU A 160 -14.33 8.37 38.40
N LYS A 161 -14.85 7.25 37.88
CA LYS A 161 -16.29 7.07 37.64
C LYS A 161 -17.11 7.13 38.93
N LEU A 162 -16.59 6.60 40.04
CA LEU A 162 -17.23 6.71 41.35
C LEU A 162 -17.27 8.17 41.82
N SER A 163 -16.14 8.88 41.73
CA SER A 163 -16.04 10.28 42.15
C SER A 163 -16.91 11.24 41.34
N LEU A 164 -17.22 10.91 40.08
CA LEU A 164 -18.00 11.76 39.18
C LEU A 164 -19.50 11.43 39.13
N LYS A 165 -19.99 10.41 39.85
CA LYS A 165 -21.35 9.84 39.69
C LYS A 165 -22.47 10.88 39.81
N ASP A 166 -22.33 11.87 40.70
CA ASP A 166 -23.36 12.86 41.01
C ASP A 166 -22.93 14.30 40.63
N ILE A 167 -21.85 14.43 39.87
CA ILE A 167 -21.32 15.73 39.44
C ILE A 167 -21.79 16.00 38.01
N PRO A 168 -22.56 17.07 37.77
CA PRO A 168 -22.96 17.42 36.40
C PRO A 168 -21.74 17.83 35.58
N ASN A 169 -21.73 17.44 34.30
CA ASN A 169 -20.60 17.68 33.38
C ASN A 169 -20.22 19.17 33.27
N THR A 170 -21.16 20.08 33.50
CA THR A 170 -20.93 21.54 33.49
C THR A 170 -19.98 22.01 34.59
N CYS A 171 -19.82 21.24 35.66
CA CYS A 171 -18.92 21.53 36.77
C CYS A 171 -17.52 20.91 36.60
N ILE A 172 -17.29 20.16 35.51
CA ILE A 172 -15.99 19.54 35.22
C ILE A 172 -15.20 20.50 34.33
N ILE A 173 -14.17 21.13 34.90
CA ILE A 173 -13.29 22.05 34.20
C ILE A 173 -11.95 21.36 33.98
N ASN A 174 -11.47 21.35 32.73
CA ASN A 174 -10.12 20.90 32.42
C ASN A 174 -9.14 22.06 32.56
N TYR A 175 -8.07 21.87 33.31
CA TYR A 175 -6.99 22.84 33.47
C TYR A 175 -5.65 22.11 33.27
N ASP A 176 -4.90 22.50 32.25
CA ASP A 176 -3.60 21.91 31.89
C ASP A 176 -2.64 23.02 31.46
N GLU A 177 -1.37 22.89 31.84
CA GLU A 177 -0.31 23.81 31.49
C GLU A 177 0.32 23.40 30.16
N THR A 178 0.33 24.32 29.18
CA THR A 178 0.96 24.06 27.88
C THR A 178 2.47 24.31 27.99
N ASN A 179 3.23 23.28 28.37
CA ASN A 179 4.68 23.39 28.42
C ASN A 179 5.34 23.34 27.02
N LEU A 180 6.38 24.14 26.82
CA LEU A 180 7.31 23.99 25.70
C LEU A 180 8.23 22.80 26.00
N GLY A 181 8.33 21.86 25.07
CA GLY A 181 9.17 20.67 25.25
C GLY A 181 9.97 20.36 24.00
N ASP A 182 11.18 19.83 24.21
CA ASP A 182 12.04 19.35 23.13
C ASP A 182 11.42 18.10 22.49
N ASP A 183 10.94 18.23 21.25
CA ASP A 183 10.56 17.11 20.40
C ASP A 183 11.79 16.72 19.55
N PRO A 184 12.48 15.60 19.84
CA PRO A 184 13.64 15.17 19.04
C PRO A 184 13.27 14.76 17.60
N GLY A 185 11.99 14.88 17.24
CA GLY A 185 11.51 14.81 15.87
C GLY A 185 10.71 13.55 15.61
N LYS A 186 9.84 13.65 14.59
CA LYS A 186 8.97 12.56 14.16
C LYS A 186 9.55 11.90 12.93
N LYS A 187 9.76 10.59 12.99
CA LYS A 187 10.18 9.78 11.84
C LYS A 187 9.03 8.93 11.34
N LYS A 188 8.99 8.71 10.03
CA LYS A 188 7.99 7.88 9.38
C LYS A 188 8.46 6.44 9.28
N PHE A 189 7.62 5.53 9.76
CA PHE A 189 7.84 4.10 9.69
C PHE A 189 6.66 3.40 9.01
N ILE A 190 6.89 2.18 8.57
CA ILE A 190 5.89 1.32 7.93
C ILE A 190 5.22 0.50 9.04
N PHE A 191 3.91 0.60 9.13
CA PHE A 191 3.09 -0.14 10.09
C PHE A 191 2.04 -0.95 9.35
N LYS A 192 1.51 -1.97 10.04
CA LYS A 192 0.28 -2.63 9.60
C LYS A 192 -0.87 -1.64 9.48
N ARG A 193 -1.69 -1.81 8.46
CA ARG A 193 -2.99 -1.17 8.39
C ARG A 193 -3.89 -1.90 9.39
N GLY A 194 -4.50 -1.11 10.28
CA GLY A 194 -5.51 -1.56 11.22
C GLY A 194 -6.88 -1.28 10.64
#